data_AF-A0AAD3RKK1-F1
#
_entry.id   AF-A0AAD3RKK1-F1
#
_cell.length_a   1.000
_cell.length_b   1.000
_cell.length_c   1.000
_cell.angle_alpha   90.00
_cell.angle_beta   90.00
_cell.angle_gamma   90.00
#
_symmetry.space_group_name_H-M   'P 1'
#
loop_
_entity.id
_entity.type
_entity.pdbx_description
1 polymer ?
#
loop_
_entity_poly.entity_id
_entity_poly.type
_entity_poly.pdbx_seq_one_letter_code
_entity_poly.pdbx_strand_id
1 'polypeptide(L)' 'MDGVKDDGVVFQIAYVIIKAANSPRPGNWILERSIDGVTFDPWQYYAITDTECLTRFNINPSDRTSILHQR' A
#
# COMPACT_ATOMS: atom_id res chain seq x y z
N MET A 1 13.74 -5.99 -5.11
CA MET A 1 13.64 -4.50 -5.22
C MET A 1 12.97 -4.30 -6.55
N ASP A 2 11.65 -4.30 -6.51
CA ASP A 2 10.86 -4.57 -7.69
C ASP A 2 10.26 -3.25 -8.15
N GLY A 3 10.36 -2.94 -9.45
CA GLY A 3 10.14 -1.59 -9.95
C GLY A 3 8.67 -1.18 -10.14
N VAL A 4 8.47 0.08 -10.52
CA VAL A 4 7.22 0.67 -11.02
C VAL A 4 7.47 1.16 -12.45
N LYS A 5 6.55 0.94 -13.38
CA LYS A 5 6.66 1.46 -14.75
C LYS A 5 5.81 2.72 -14.94
N ASP A 6 6.43 3.77 -15.48
CA ASP A 6 5.79 5.03 -15.88
C ASP A 6 6.35 5.47 -17.24
N ASP A 7 5.48 5.82 -18.19
CA ASP A 7 5.83 6.21 -19.57
C ASP A 7 6.87 5.31 -20.28
N GLY A 8 6.79 4.00 -20.06
CA GLY A 8 7.65 3.02 -20.72
C GLY A 8 8.96 2.72 -19.99
N VAL A 9 9.28 3.44 -18.90
CA VAL A 9 10.51 3.29 -18.12
C VAL A 9 10.21 2.64 -16.77
N VAL A 10 11.09 1.75 -16.31
CA VAL A 10 10.97 1.11 -14.99
C VAL A 10 11.86 1.81 -13.97
N PHE A 11 11.28 2.24 -12.86
CA PHE A 11 11.94 2.95 -11.77
C PHE A 11 12.10 2.07 -10.53
N GLN A 12 13.22 2.21 -9.83
CA GLN A 12 13.41 1.66 -8.49
C GLN A 12 12.90 2.67 -7.47
N ILE A 13 11.85 2.30 -6.75
CA ILE A 13 11.20 3.21 -5.79
C ILE A 13 11.64 2.83 -4.37
N ALA A 14 12.18 3.80 -3.63
CA ALA A 14 12.61 3.62 -2.25
C ALA A 14 11.50 3.89 -1.22
N TYR A 15 10.65 4.89 -1.47
CA TYR A 15 9.53 5.24 -0.61
C TYR A 15 8.42 5.95 -1.38
N VAL A 16 7.19 5.86 -0.86
CA VAL A 16 6.00 6.56 -1.37
C VAL A 16 5.39 7.37 -0.21
N ILE A 17 5.13 8.67 -0.43
CA ILE A 17 4.52 9.56 0.58
C ILE A 17 3.18 10.05 0.06
N ILE A 18 2.12 9.70 0.78
CA ILE A 18 0.75 10.14 0.47
C ILE A 18 0.30 11.15 1.53
N LYS A 19 -0.26 12.28 1.06
CA LYS A 19 -0.84 13.33 1.91
C LYS A 19 -2.31 13.49 1.57
N ALA A 20 -3.17 13.35 2.56
CA ALA A 20 -4.58 13.71 2.43
C ALA A 20 -4.73 15.22 2.73
N ALA A 21 -5.55 15.91 1.95
CA ALA A 21 -5.79 17.34 2.10
C ALA A 21 -6.94 17.60 3.09
N ASN A 22 -8.11 17.96 2.58
CA ASN A 22 -9.31 18.26 3.36
C ASN A 22 -10.02 17.01 3.93
N SER A 23 -9.74 15.83 3.38
CA SER A 23 -10.31 14.56 3.85
C SER A 23 -9.41 13.88 4.87
N PRO A 24 -9.98 13.17 5.87
CA PRO A 24 -9.20 12.34 6.76
C PRO A 24 -8.46 11.24 5.98
N ARG A 25 -7.36 10.73 6.56
CA ARG A 25 -6.60 9.62 5.96
C ARG A 25 -7.51 8.38 5.85
N PRO A 26 -7.58 7.73 4.68
CA PRO A 26 -8.34 6.49 4.52
C PRO A 26 -7.92 5.45 5.57
N GLY A 27 -8.90 4.73 6.09
CA GLY A 27 -8.70 3.74 7.15
C GLY A 27 -7.98 2.49 6.66
N ASN A 28 -8.60 1.76 5.73
CA ASN A 28 -8.08 0.52 5.18
C ASN A 28 -7.84 0.67 3.67
N TRP A 29 -6.62 0.41 3.20
CA TRP A 29 -6.25 0.51 1.78
C TRP A 29 -4.96 -0.25 1.48
N ILE A 30 -4.69 -0.53 0.20
CA ILE A 30 -3.51 -1.27 -0.27
C ILE A 30 -2.72 -0.35 -1.19
N LEU A 31 -1.41 -0.27 -0.99
CA LEU A 31 -0.49 0.30 -1.97
C LEU A 31 -0.08 -0.81 -2.92
N GLU A 32 -0.48 -0.71 -4.18
CA GLU A 32 -0.13 -1.67 -5.24
C GLU A 32 0.86 -1.07 -6.22
N ARG A 33 1.60 -1.93 -6.93
CA ARG A 33 2.55 -1.55 -7.96
C ARG A 33 2.40 -2.42 -9.20
N SER A 34 2.82 -1.89 -10.35
CA SER A 34 2.84 -2.63 -11.61
C SER A 34 4.02 -2.21 -12.49
N ILE A 35 4.52 -3.16 -13.29
CA ILE A 35 5.52 -2.93 -14.34
C ILE A 35 4.96 -3.14 -15.76
N ASP A 36 3.75 -3.69 -15.88
CA ASP A 36 3.09 -3.99 -17.14
C ASP A 36 1.83 -3.14 -17.35
N GLY A 37 1.30 -2.51 -16.28
CA GLY A 37 0.05 -1.76 -16.28
C GLY A 37 -1.19 -2.65 -16.31
N VAL A 38 -1.03 -3.97 -16.16
CA VAL A 38 -2.10 -4.97 -16.28
C VAL A 38 -2.20 -5.80 -15.01
N THR A 39 -1.06 -6.25 -14.49
CA THR A 39 -0.95 -7.00 -13.24
C THR A 39 -0.50 -6.06 -12.14
N PHE A 40 -1.24 -6.03 -11.04
CA PHE A 40 -0.93 -5.19 -9.89
C PHE A 40 -0.60 -6.07 -8.69
N ASP A 41 0.62 -5.92 -8.20
CA ASP A 41 1.09 -6.65 -7.03
C ASP A 41 1.02 -5.74 -5.79
N PRO A 42 0.54 -6.27 -4.66
CA PRO A 42 0.47 -5.52 -3.42
C PRO A 42 1.88 -5.26 -2.87
N TRP A 43 2.15 -4.00 -2.56
CA TRP A 43 3.41 -3.57 -1.96
C TRP A 43 3.29 -3.40 -0.44
N GLN A 44 2.22 -2.75 0.04
CA GLN A 44 1.98 -2.54 1.47
C GLN A 44 0.48 -2.54 1.78
N TYR A 45 0.10 -3.18 2.87
CA TYR A 45 -1.27 -3.16 3.39
C TYR A 45 -1.39 -2.16 4.54
N TYR A 46 -2.42 -1.33 4.50
CA TYR A 46 -2.74 -0.39 5.57
C TYR A 46 -4.09 -0.75 6.17
N ALA A 47 -4.10 -0.98 7.49
CA ALA A 47 -5.30 -1.31 8.24
C ALA A 47 -5.39 -0.45 9.50
N ILE A 48 -6.59 -0.16 10.00
CA ILE A 48 -6.75 0.57 11.27
C ILE A 48 -6.40 -0.32 12.46
N THR A 49 -6.65 -1.64 12.36
CA THR A 49 -6.38 -2.61 13.44
C THR A 49 -5.85 -3.94 12.89
N ASP A 50 -5.19 -4.70 13.76
CA ASP A 50 -4.71 -6.07 13.45
C ASP A 50 -5.85 -6.99 12.99
N THR A 51 -7.01 -6.89 13.64
CA THR A 51 -8.20 -7.66 13.28
C THR A 51 -8.72 -7.30 11.90
N GLU A 52 -8.70 -6.03 11.51
CA GLU A 52 -9.09 -5.62 10.17
C GLU A 52 -8.09 -6.08 9.11
N CYS A 53 -6.79 -6.13 9.42
CA CYS A 53 -5.80 -6.70 8.50
C CYS A 53 -6.12 -8.17 8.16
N LEU A 54 -6.42 -8.98 9.18
CA LEU A 54 -6.79 -10.38 8.98
C LEU A 54 -8.15 -10.52 8.28
N THR A 55 -9.18 -9.81 8.74
CA THR A 55 -10.54 -10.00 8.22
C THR A 55 -10.77 -9.39 6.84
N ARG A 56 -10.04 -8.34 6.47
CA ARG A 56 -10.18 -7.66 5.16
C ARG A 56 -9.22 -8.17 4.11
N PHE A 57 -7.98 -8.42 4.50
CA PHE A 57 -6.91 -8.78 3.57
C PHE A 57 -6.46 -10.24 3.71
N ASN A 58 -6.94 -10.96 4.74
CA ASN A 58 -6.50 -12.31 5.05
C ASN A 58 -4.98 -12.42 5.24
N ILE A 59 -4.39 -11.37 5.84
CA ILE A 59 -2.95 -11.27 6.09
C ILE A 59 -2.72 -11.09 7.58
N ASN A 60 -1.76 -11.84 8.11
CA ASN A 60 -1.34 -11.66 9.49
C ASN A 60 -0.50 -10.38 9.63
N PRO A 61 -0.75 -9.55 10.66
CA PRO A 61 0.07 -8.38 10.94
C PRO A 61 1.55 -8.76 11.01
N SER A 62 2.35 -8.17 10.12
CA SER A 62 3.78 -8.42 9.90
C SER A 62 4.43 -7.23 9.18
N ASP A 63 5.69 -7.33 8.76
CA ASP A 63 6.45 -6.22 8.17
C ASP A 63 5.80 -5.58 6.92
N ARG A 64 4.98 -6.33 6.17
CA ARG A 64 4.25 -5.81 4.97
C ARG A 64 2.89 -5.18 5.29
N THR A 65 2.58 -5.04 6.57
CA THR A 65 1.35 -4.42 7.06
C THR A 65 1.68 -3.23 7.96
N SER A 66 0.94 -2.15 7.82
CA SER A 66 1.06 -0.96 8.67
C SER A 66 -0.26 -0.68 9.36
N ILE A 67 -0.27 -0.82 10.69
CA ILE A 67 -1.41 -0.44 11.51
C ILE A 67 -1.43 1.09 11.66
N LEU A 68 -2.42 1.70 11.01
CA LEU A 68 -2.61 3.13 10.98
C LEU A 68 -3.22 3.62 12.28
N HIS A 69 -2.39 4.22 13.12
CA HIS A 69 -2.87 5.07 14.19
C HIS A 69 -3.32 6.39 13.55
N GLN A 70 -4.63 6.57 13.36
CA GLN A 70 -5.21 7.83 12.88
C GLN A 70 -4.84 8.94 13.90
N ARG A 71 -3.83 9.74 13.56
CA ARG A 71 -3.57 11.04 14.18
C ARG A 71 -4.02 12.13 13.22
#